data_AF-A0A1A8PX07-F1
#
_entry.id   AF-A0A1A8PX07-F1
#
_cell.length_a   1.000
_cell.length_b   1.000
_cell.length_c   1.000
_cell.angle_alpha   90.00
_cell.angle_beta   90.00
_cell.angle_gamma   90.00
#
_symmetry.space_group_name_H-M   'P 1'
#
loop_
_entity.id
_entity.type
_entity.pdbx_description
1 polymer ?
#
loop_
_entity_poly.entity_id
_entity_poly.type
_entity_poly.pdbx_seq_one_letter_code
_entity_poly.pdbx_strand_id
1 'polypeptide(L)'
;LSSHSLFLQVKLEVTMERLIAHLQVTNQQIQTKAMALLMALLQTAGDADRQEMFVFLNKKNLRQYIYKNIILSSGLVQDEMAHYLYVLQSVTLNSLEVRMRMPLDCYSQEQRDILHALRQAAFETDSENSLSHERRRSLCAKEFKKLGFSNNSNPGQDLVRTPPGLLALDTM
;
A
#
# COMPACT_ATOMS: atom_id res chain seq x y z
N LEU A 1 3.23 -19.04 15.27
CA LEU A 1 4.50 -19.81 15.26
C LEU A 1 5.31 -19.35 16.47
N SER A 2 5.65 -20.25 17.38
CA SER A 2 6.27 -19.95 18.70
C SER A 2 7.79 -19.76 18.66
N SER A 3 8.42 -19.82 17.48
CA SER A 3 9.87 -19.59 17.30
C SER A 3 10.17 -18.93 15.96
N HIS A 4 11.01 -17.89 15.96
CA HIS A 4 11.50 -17.21 14.75
C HIS A 4 12.35 -18.14 13.86
N SER A 5 13.11 -19.07 14.45
CA SER A 5 13.90 -20.04 13.67
C SER A 5 13.02 -20.98 12.84
N LEU A 6 11.88 -21.41 13.40
CA LEU A 6 10.91 -22.24 12.69
C LEU A 6 10.21 -21.46 11.58
N PHE A 7 9.94 -20.17 11.78
CA PHE A 7 9.41 -19.31 10.72
C PHE A 7 10.33 -19.26 9.50
N LEU A 8 11.63 -19.04 9.71
CA LEU A 8 12.60 -19.00 8.62
C LEU A 8 12.65 -20.34 7.86
N GLN A 9 12.63 -21.46 8.58
CA GLN A 9 12.61 -22.79 7.97
C GLN A 9 11.33 -23.02 7.14
N VAL A 10 10.15 -22.65 7.68
CA VAL A 10 8.89 -22.76 6.93
C VAL A 10 8.89 -21.86 5.70
N LYS A 11 9.42 -20.63 5.79
CA LYS A 11 9.53 -19.71 4.64
C LYS A 11 10.42 -20.28 3.52
N LEU A 12 11.48 -21.01 3.87
CA LEU A 12 12.37 -21.66 2.91
C LEU A 12 11.74 -22.89 2.25
N GLU A 13 11.09 -23.75 3.04
CA GLU A 13 10.54 -25.04 2.57
C GLU A 13 9.18 -24.90 1.87
N VAL A 14 8.35 -23.97 2.36
CA VAL A 14 7.00 -23.70 1.83
C VAL A 14 7.02 -22.39 1.06
N THR A 15 7.24 -22.50 -0.25
CA THR A 15 7.21 -21.33 -1.12
C THR A 15 5.81 -20.70 -1.15
N MET A 16 5.76 -19.38 -1.24
CA MET A 16 4.50 -18.63 -1.35
C MET A 16 3.67 -19.07 -2.58
N GLU A 17 4.34 -19.50 -3.64
CA GLU A 17 3.69 -20.04 -4.83
C GLU A 17 2.90 -21.32 -4.56
N ARG A 18 3.49 -22.27 -3.81
CA ARG A 18 2.78 -23.49 -3.40
C ARG A 18 1.57 -23.16 -2.51
N LEU A 19 1.72 -22.18 -1.62
CA LEU A 19 0.65 -21.76 -0.74
C LEU A 19 -0.55 -21.16 -1.51
N ILE A 20 -0.27 -20.32 -2.51
CA ILE A 20 -1.30 -19.76 -3.39
C ILE A 20 -1.97 -20.88 -4.21
N ALA A 21 -1.23 -21.87 -4.70
CA ALA A 21 -1.81 -23.01 -5.39
C ALA A 21 -2.80 -23.79 -4.51
N HIS A 22 -2.52 -23.94 -3.22
CA HIS A 22 -3.45 -24.55 -2.26
C HIS A 22 -4.63 -23.65 -1.90
N LEU A 23 -4.50 -22.33 -2.01
CA LEU A 23 -5.66 -21.45 -1.94
C LEU A 23 -6.57 -21.63 -3.15
N GLN A 24 -6.02 -21.97 -4.32
CA GLN A 24 -6.73 -22.10 -5.60
C GLN A 24 -7.53 -23.39 -5.81
N VAL A 25 -7.44 -24.36 -4.90
CA VAL A 25 -8.25 -25.59 -4.99
C VAL A 25 -9.70 -25.35 -4.54
N THR A 26 -10.63 -26.21 -4.94
CA THR A 26 -12.05 -26.11 -4.57
C THR A 26 -12.36 -26.61 -3.15
N ASN A 27 -11.43 -27.31 -2.51
CA ASN A 27 -11.62 -27.88 -1.18
C ASN A 27 -11.49 -26.79 -0.09
N GLN A 28 -12.60 -26.42 0.54
CA GLN A 28 -12.67 -25.38 1.56
C GLN A 28 -11.78 -25.64 2.80
N GLN A 29 -11.59 -26.89 3.21
CA GLN A 29 -10.70 -27.21 4.33
C GLN A 29 -9.24 -26.89 3.97
N ILE A 30 -8.81 -27.26 2.76
CA ILE A 30 -7.46 -26.96 2.27
C ILE A 30 -7.27 -25.45 2.15
N GLN A 31 -8.24 -24.74 1.57
CA GLN A 31 -8.21 -23.28 1.47
C GLN A 31 -8.06 -22.63 2.84
N THR A 32 -8.84 -23.08 3.83
CA THR A 32 -8.82 -22.52 5.19
C THR A 32 -7.47 -22.74 5.86
N LYS A 33 -6.87 -23.94 5.74
CA LYS A 33 -5.54 -24.20 6.31
C LYS A 33 -4.42 -23.47 5.56
N ALA A 34 -4.52 -23.33 4.25
CA ALA A 34 -3.59 -22.52 3.46
C ALA A 34 -3.68 -21.04 3.85
N MET A 35 -4.89 -20.51 4.05
CA MET A 35 -5.11 -19.14 4.50
C MET A 35 -4.57 -18.93 5.93
N ALA A 36 -4.81 -19.89 6.83
CA ALA A 36 -4.26 -19.86 8.18
C ALA A 36 -2.73 -19.74 8.20
N LEU A 37 -2.06 -20.56 7.38
CA LEU A 37 -0.61 -20.53 7.25
C LEU A 37 -0.12 -19.20 6.64
N LEU A 38 -0.81 -18.69 5.61
CA LEU A 38 -0.51 -17.38 5.04
C LEU A 38 -0.59 -16.28 6.09
N MET A 39 -1.65 -16.29 6.91
CA MET A 39 -1.83 -15.31 7.98
C MET A 39 -0.75 -15.43 9.04
N ALA A 40 -0.35 -16.64 9.41
CA ALA A 40 0.72 -16.85 10.37
C ALA A 40 2.07 -16.34 9.84
N LEU A 41 2.36 -16.56 8.55
CA LEU A 41 3.58 -16.04 7.92
C LEU A 41 3.59 -14.52 7.86
N LEU A 42 2.50 -13.88 7.44
CA LEU A 42 2.40 -12.41 7.35
C LEU A 42 2.53 -11.73 8.72
N GLN A 43 1.94 -12.32 9.77
CA GLN A 43 2.04 -11.78 11.13
C GLN A 43 3.41 -11.97 11.76
N THR A 44 4.14 -13.04 11.39
CA THR A 44 5.46 -13.35 11.97
C THR A 44 6.60 -12.65 11.21
N ALA A 45 6.40 -12.33 9.92
CA ALA A 45 7.37 -11.64 9.10
C ALA A 45 7.69 -10.23 9.64
N GLY A 46 8.97 -9.83 9.59
CA GLY A 46 9.37 -8.44 9.81
C GLY A 46 8.90 -7.52 8.67
N ASP A 47 8.99 -6.20 8.85
CA ASP A 47 8.37 -5.25 7.91
C ASP A 47 8.91 -5.38 6.47
N ALA A 48 10.22 -5.52 6.28
CA ALA A 48 10.82 -5.69 4.95
C ALA A 48 10.32 -6.97 4.25
N ASP A 49 10.38 -8.11 4.95
CA ASP A 49 9.89 -9.39 4.46
C ASP A 49 8.39 -9.34 4.13
N ARG A 50 7.60 -8.69 4.99
CA ARG A 50 6.15 -8.56 4.81
C ARG A 50 5.82 -7.74 3.56
N GLN A 51 6.57 -6.67 3.28
CA GLN A 51 6.40 -5.89 2.06
C GLN A 51 6.73 -6.72 0.81
N GLU A 52 7.82 -7.48 0.81
CA GLU A 52 8.14 -8.40 -0.30
C GLU A 52 7.04 -9.44 -0.54
N MET A 53 6.51 -10.01 0.55
CA MET A 53 5.37 -10.93 0.49
C MET A 53 4.14 -10.24 -0.13
N PHE A 54 3.79 -9.02 0.29
CA PHE A 54 2.66 -8.29 -0.30
C PHE A 54 2.85 -8.00 -1.79
N VAL A 55 4.04 -7.59 -2.21
CA VAL A 55 4.37 -7.40 -3.63
C VAL A 55 4.14 -8.69 -4.42
N PHE A 56 4.60 -9.83 -3.90
CA PHE A 56 4.38 -11.13 -4.52
C PHE A 56 2.90 -11.52 -4.59
N LEU A 57 2.16 -11.35 -3.49
CA LEU A 57 0.72 -11.66 -3.43
C LEU A 57 -0.10 -10.83 -4.43
N ASN A 58 0.23 -9.54 -4.57
CA ASN A 58 -0.38 -8.65 -5.55
C ASN A 58 -0.06 -9.08 -6.98
N LYS A 59 1.22 -9.42 -7.26
CA LYS A 59 1.64 -9.94 -8.57
C LYS A 59 0.90 -11.21 -8.98
N LYS A 60 0.54 -12.06 -8.02
CA LYS A 60 -0.24 -13.28 -8.23
C LYS A 60 -1.77 -13.08 -8.19
N ASN A 61 -2.24 -11.83 -8.12
CA ASN A 61 -3.66 -11.47 -8.08
C ASN A 61 -4.46 -12.17 -6.96
N LEU A 62 -3.84 -12.37 -5.78
CA LEU A 62 -4.49 -13.08 -4.67
C LEU A 62 -5.82 -12.42 -4.27
N ARG A 63 -5.90 -11.09 -4.26
CA ARG A 63 -7.13 -10.34 -3.97
C ARG A 63 -8.29 -10.75 -4.89
N GLN A 64 -8.02 -10.86 -6.19
CA GLN A 64 -9.04 -11.25 -7.17
C GLN A 64 -9.47 -12.70 -6.95
N TYR A 65 -8.53 -13.57 -6.61
CA TYR A 65 -8.82 -14.96 -6.28
C TYR A 65 -9.75 -15.06 -5.06
N ILE A 66 -9.40 -14.41 -3.95
CA ILE A 66 -10.20 -14.37 -2.72
C ILE A 66 -11.61 -13.87 -3.02
N TYR A 67 -11.72 -12.78 -3.78
CA TYR A 67 -13.02 -12.23 -4.16
C TYR A 67 -13.88 -13.24 -4.93
N LYS A 68 -13.34 -13.86 -5.99
CA LYS A 68 -14.12 -14.76 -6.85
C LYS A 68 -14.42 -16.13 -6.22
N ASN A 69 -13.45 -16.72 -5.53
CA ASN A 69 -13.49 -18.14 -5.16
C ASN A 69 -13.75 -18.38 -3.68
N ILE A 70 -13.68 -17.35 -2.84
CA ILE A 70 -13.99 -17.46 -1.41
C ILE A 70 -15.23 -16.62 -1.11
N ILE A 71 -15.19 -15.31 -1.40
CA ILE A 71 -16.27 -14.38 -1.05
C ILE A 71 -17.52 -14.62 -1.91
N LEU A 72 -17.36 -14.74 -3.24
CA LEU A 72 -18.46 -15.01 -4.17
C LEU A 72 -18.73 -16.50 -4.40
N SER A 73 -18.08 -17.38 -3.63
CA SER A 73 -18.33 -18.82 -3.76
C SER A 73 -19.78 -19.16 -3.39
N SER A 74 -20.33 -20.23 -3.97
CA SER A 74 -21.70 -20.66 -3.67
C SER A 74 -21.89 -21.17 -2.24
N GLY A 75 -20.79 -21.51 -1.55
CA GLY A 75 -20.80 -21.95 -0.16
C GLY A 75 -20.72 -20.78 0.82
N LEU A 76 -21.31 -20.97 2.00
CA LEU A 76 -21.16 -20.01 3.10
C LEU A 76 -19.70 -19.97 3.58
N VAL A 77 -19.18 -18.76 3.77
CA VAL A 77 -17.87 -18.55 4.40
C VAL A 77 -17.98 -18.91 5.88
N GLN A 78 -17.17 -19.88 6.32
CA GLN A 78 -17.12 -20.31 7.71
C GLN A 78 -16.36 -19.31 8.59
N ASP A 79 -16.61 -19.35 9.90
CA ASP A 79 -16.02 -18.42 10.89
C ASP A 79 -14.49 -18.38 10.86
N GLU A 80 -13.82 -19.53 10.69
CA GLU A 80 -12.35 -19.59 10.57
C GLU A 80 -11.85 -18.78 9.37
N MET A 81 -12.48 -18.97 8.20
CA MET A 81 -12.11 -18.24 6.98
C MET A 81 -12.44 -16.75 7.12
N ALA A 82 -13.61 -16.41 7.68
CA ALA A 82 -14.00 -15.02 7.94
C ALA A 82 -12.98 -14.31 8.85
N HIS A 83 -12.52 -14.98 9.90
CA HIS A 83 -11.47 -14.48 10.77
C HIS A 83 -10.17 -14.23 10.00
N TYR A 84 -9.72 -15.16 9.15
CA TYR A 84 -8.50 -14.96 8.37
C TYR A 84 -8.63 -13.84 7.33
N LEU A 85 -9.80 -13.64 6.73
CA LEU A 85 -10.05 -12.50 5.85
C LEU A 85 -9.96 -11.16 6.61
N TYR A 86 -10.51 -11.11 7.82
CA TYR A 86 -10.39 -9.95 8.70
C TYR A 86 -8.93 -9.66 9.08
N VAL A 87 -8.17 -10.70 9.43
CA VAL A 87 -6.74 -10.56 9.76
C VAL A 87 -5.95 -10.09 8.54
N LEU A 88 -6.19 -10.66 7.35
CA LEU A 88 -5.56 -10.21 6.11
C LEU A 88 -5.84 -8.73 5.87
N GLN A 89 -7.12 -8.32 5.94
CA GLN A 89 -7.50 -6.92 5.78
C GLN A 89 -6.77 -6.01 6.76
N SER A 90 -6.71 -6.41 8.03
CA SER A 90 -6.03 -5.64 9.08
C SER A 90 -4.54 -5.48 8.79
N VAL A 91 -3.84 -6.57 8.45
CA VAL A 91 -2.40 -6.52 8.15
C VAL A 91 -2.13 -5.72 6.87
N THR A 92 -2.98 -5.83 5.85
CA THR A 92 -2.87 -5.02 4.63
C THR A 92 -3.04 -3.53 4.93
N LEU A 93 -4.05 -3.13 5.71
CA LEU A 93 -4.26 -1.73 6.06
C LEU A 93 -3.13 -1.19 6.94
N ASN A 94 -2.66 -1.98 7.91
CA ASN A 94 -1.55 -1.58 8.79
C ASN A 94 -0.24 -1.36 8.02
N SER A 95 -0.05 -1.97 6.85
CA SER A 95 1.12 -1.69 6.00
C SER A 95 1.22 -0.22 5.55
N LEU A 96 0.09 0.50 5.51
CA LEU A 96 0.02 1.91 5.13
C LEU A 96 0.34 2.85 6.30
N GLU A 97 0.39 2.32 7.53
CA GLU A 97 0.58 3.12 8.74
C GLU A 97 1.91 3.88 8.74
N VAL A 98 2.97 3.25 8.21
CA VAL A 98 4.29 3.89 8.08
C VAL A 98 4.20 5.15 7.22
N ARG A 99 3.55 5.07 6.06
CA ARG A 99 3.34 6.23 5.17
C ARG A 99 2.37 7.24 5.76
N MET A 100 1.34 6.77 6.48
CA MET A 100 0.36 7.62 7.15
C MET A 100 0.99 8.45 8.26
N ARG A 101 2.01 7.93 8.96
CA ARG A 101 2.69 8.63 10.05
C ARG A 101 3.96 9.37 9.61
N MET A 102 4.36 9.23 8.35
CA MET A 102 5.55 9.87 7.81
C MET A 102 5.21 11.29 7.33
N PRO A 103 5.72 12.34 8.00
CA PRO A 103 5.56 13.71 7.50
C PRO A 103 6.38 13.91 6.24
N LEU A 104 5.98 14.86 5.39
CA LEU A 104 6.80 15.28 4.25
C LEU A 104 8.08 15.97 4.74
N ASP A 105 9.22 15.53 4.21
CA ASP A 105 10.51 16.18 4.39
C ASP A 105 10.71 17.25 3.32
N CYS A 106 10.65 18.52 3.73
CA CYS A 106 10.82 19.66 2.84
C CYS A 106 12.25 19.80 2.31
N TYR A 107 13.23 19.08 2.85
CA TYR A 107 14.61 19.02 2.37
C TYR A 107 14.86 17.86 1.40
N SER A 108 14.00 16.84 1.36
CA SER A 108 14.06 15.76 0.37
C SER A 108 13.68 16.26 -1.03
N GLN A 109 14.63 16.19 -1.96
CA GLN A 109 14.39 16.54 -3.37
C GLN A 109 13.33 15.62 -4.00
N GLU A 110 13.42 14.31 -3.72
CA GLU A 110 12.49 13.31 -4.26
C GLU A 110 11.03 13.61 -3.86
N GLN A 111 10.77 13.93 -2.60
CA GLN A 111 9.41 14.22 -2.14
C GLN A 111 8.87 15.53 -2.71
N ARG A 112 9.74 16.54 -2.89
CA ARG A 112 9.37 17.78 -3.59
C ARG A 112 9.04 17.51 -5.06
N ASP A 113 9.80 16.64 -5.72
CA ASP A 113 9.58 16.30 -7.13
C ASP A 113 8.24 15.59 -7.33
N ILE A 114 7.86 14.67 -6.43
CA ILE A 114 6.53 14.02 -6.47
C ILE A 114 5.41 15.06 -6.32
N LEU A 115 5.56 16.00 -5.39
CA LEU A 115 4.57 17.07 -5.18
C LEU A 115 4.46 17.99 -6.41
N HIS A 116 5.57 18.26 -7.10
CA HIS A 116 5.56 19.02 -8.35
C HIS A 116 5.01 18.21 -9.53
N ALA A 117 5.24 16.90 -9.57
CA ALA A 117 4.67 16.01 -10.56
C ALA A 117 3.14 15.97 -10.47
N LEU A 118 2.56 15.98 -9.26
CA LEU A 118 1.12 16.13 -9.05
C LEU A 118 0.58 17.41 -9.71
N ARG A 119 1.28 18.54 -9.52
CA ARG A 119 0.92 19.81 -10.17
C ARG A 119 0.99 19.71 -11.69
N GLN A 120 2.06 19.14 -12.23
CA GLN A 120 2.23 18.97 -13.68
C GLN A 120 1.19 18.03 -14.29
N ALA A 121 0.80 16.97 -13.57
CA ALA A 121 -0.25 16.07 -14.02
C ALA A 121 -1.62 16.76 -14.10
N ALA A 122 -1.88 17.73 -13.24
CA ALA A 122 -3.12 18.49 -13.20
C ALA A 122 -3.15 19.71 -14.14
N PHE A 123 -1.99 20.30 -14.48
CA PHE A 123 -1.87 21.50 -15.30
C PHE A 123 -0.85 21.30 -16.42
N GLU A 124 -1.27 21.52 -17.67
CA GLU A 124 -0.40 21.47 -18.85
C GLU A 124 0.67 22.60 -18.78
N THR A 125 1.94 22.23 -18.60
CA THR A 125 3.06 23.15 -18.33
C THR A 125 3.81 23.67 -19.57
N ASP A 126 3.33 23.45 -20.79
CA ASP A 126 4.07 23.74 -22.04
C ASP A 126 4.49 25.22 -22.20
N SER A 127 3.89 26.14 -21.44
CA SER A 127 4.18 27.59 -21.51
C SER A 127 5.21 28.11 -20.48
N GLU A 128 5.61 27.29 -19.49
CA GLU A 128 6.39 27.74 -18.33
C GLU A 128 7.83 28.19 -18.64
N ASN A 129 8.45 27.59 -19.67
CA ASN A 129 9.86 27.83 -20.00
C ASN A 129 10.12 29.27 -20.47
N SER A 130 9.09 29.96 -20.96
CA SER A 130 9.15 31.34 -21.43
C SER A 130 9.01 32.41 -20.33
N LEU A 131 8.58 32.01 -19.13
CA LEU A 131 8.27 32.93 -18.04
C LEU A 131 9.52 33.33 -17.24
N SER A 132 9.50 34.52 -16.64
CA SER A 132 10.52 34.91 -15.64
C SER A 132 10.38 34.11 -14.35
N HIS A 133 11.45 34.00 -13.55
CA HIS A 133 11.44 33.24 -12.29
C HIS A 133 10.32 33.66 -11.33
N GLU A 134 10.03 34.96 -11.22
CA GLU A 134 8.96 35.49 -10.36
C GLU A 134 7.58 35.09 -10.86
N ARG A 135 7.34 35.15 -12.18
CA ARG A 135 6.09 34.73 -12.78
C ARG A 135 5.85 33.23 -12.62
N ARG A 136 6.89 32.39 -12.79
CA ARG A 136 6.81 30.93 -12.54
C ARG A 136 6.45 30.62 -11.09
N ARG A 137 7.08 31.28 -10.12
CA ARG A 137 6.73 31.09 -8.69
C ARG A 137 5.28 31.49 -8.40
N SER A 138 4.83 32.62 -8.93
CA SER A 138 3.44 33.07 -8.76
C SER A 138 2.43 32.12 -9.40
N LEU A 139 2.74 31.55 -10.56
CA LEU A 139 1.86 30.58 -11.20
C LEU A 139 1.80 29.28 -10.40
N CYS A 140 2.95 28.76 -9.99
CA CYS A 140 3.06 27.57 -9.15
C CYS A 140 2.21 27.69 -7.87
N ALA A 141 2.30 28.82 -7.16
CA ALA A 141 1.47 29.07 -5.99
C ALA A 141 -0.02 29.22 -6.32
N LYS A 142 -0.39 29.74 -7.49
CA LYS A 142 -1.78 29.81 -7.92
C LYS A 142 -2.35 28.42 -8.22
N GLU A 143 -1.56 27.55 -8.81
CA GLU A 143 -1.93 26.17 -9.16
C GLU A 143 -2.06 25.29 -7.93
N PHE A 144 -1.14 25.37 -6.97
CA PHE A 144 -1.30 24.67 -5.70
C PHE A 144 -2.52 25.15 -4.92
N LYS A 145 -2.86 26.45 -4.99
CA LYS A 145 -4.13 26.95 -4.44
C LYS A 145 -5.35 26.34 -5.13
N LYS A 146 -5.31 26.15 -6.46
CA LYS A 146 -6.38 25.49 -7.22
C LYS A 146 -6.51 24.00 -6.88
N LEU A 147 -5.40 23.33 -6.55
CA LEU A 147 -5.38 21.95 -6.06
C LEU A 147 -5.89 21.83 -4.62
N GLY A 148 -6.19 22.94 -3.95
CA GLY A 148 -6.75 22.95 -2.60
C GLY A 148 -5.71 22.97 -1.48
N PHE A 149 -4.43 23.17 -1.77
CA PHE A 149 -3.42 23.37 -0.73
C PHE A 149 -3.67 24.67 0.03
N SER A 150 -3.66 24.58 1.36
CA SER A 150 -3.81 25.71 2.28
C SER A 150 -2.57 26.61 2.23
N ASN A 151 -1.38 26.02 2.29
CA ASN A 151 -0.12 26.74 2.10
C ASN A 151 0.35 26.66 0.64
N ASN A 152 -0.22 27.49 -0.21
CA ASN A 152 0.07 27.44 -1.64
C ASN A 152 1.50 27.85 -2.02
N SER A 153 2.19 28.61 -1.17
CA SER A 153 3.59 29.03 -1.39
C SER A 153 4.59 27.95 -0.95
N ASN A 154 4.19 27.10 -0.01
CA ASN A 154 4.94 25.92 0.41
C ASN A 154 3.96 24.75 0.68
N PRO A 155 3.47 24.07 -0.37
CA PRO A 155 2.44 23.03 -0.26
C PRO A 155 2.88 21.83 0.57
N GLY A 156 4.20 21.64 0.74
CA GLY A 156 4.73 20.58 1.59
C GLY A 156 4.33 20.71 3.07
N GLN A 157 4.04 21.92 3.55
CA GLN A 157 3.63 22.14 4.94
C GLN A 157 2.29 21.48 5.29
N ASP A 158 1.38 21.39 4.33
CA ASP A 158 0.11 20.69 4.50
C ASP A 158 0.30 19.18 4.71
N LEU A 159 1.42 18.63 4.21
CA LEU A 159 1.78 17.21 4.27
C LEU A 159 2.72 16.87 5.44
N VAL A 160 3.11 17.85 6.27
CA VAL A 160 3.84 17.62 7.53
C VAL A 160 2.91 17.09 8.62
N ARG A 161 1.61 17.42 8.57
CA ARG A 161 0.65 16.99 9.58
C ARG A 161 0.38 15.49 9.48
N THR A 162 0.48 14.78 10.61
CA THR A 162 0.12 13.37 10.69
C THR A 162 -0.80 12.96 11.85
N PRO A 163 -1.68 11.94 11.69
CA PRO A 163 -2.11 11.24 10.46
C PRO A 163 -3.11 12.11 9.66
N PRO A 164 -3.17 12.17 8.31
CA PRO A 164 -2.47 11.48 7.19
C PRO A 164 -1.00 11.89 7.07
N GLY A 165 -0.36 12.00 5.92
CA GLY A 165 1.07 12.33 5.84
C GLY A 165 1.50 12.17 4.41
N LEU A 166 2.63 11.52 4.17
CA LEU A 166 2.97 11.09 2.82
C LEU A 166 1.95 10.13 2.21
N LEU A 167 1.18 9.40 3.03
CA LEU A 167 0.05 8.61 2.50
C LEU A 167 -0.97 9.46 1.73
N ALA A 168 -1.19 10.74 2.11
CA ALA A 168 -2.08 11.60 1.35
C ALA A 168 -1.52 11.89 -0.05
N LEU A 169 -0.22 12.17 -0.14
CA LEU A 169 0.46 12.39 -1.41
C LEU A 169 0.47 11.12 -2.27
N ASP A 170 0.64 9.93 -1.68
CA ASP A 170 0.58 8.66 -2.39
C ASP A 170 -0.81 8.36 -3.00
N THR A 171 -1.87 8.98 -2.47
CA THR A 171 -3.26 8.78 -2.93
C THR A 171 -3.75 9.82 -3.95
N MET A 172 -3.00 10.91 -4.15
CA MET A 172 -3.33 11.97 -5.12
C MET A 172 -2.80 11.63 -6.50
#